data_AF-A0A0F9W8I1-F1
#
_entry.id   AF-A0A0F9W8I1-F1
#
_cell.length_a   1.000
_cell.length_b   1.000
_cell.length_c   1.000
_cell.angle_alpha   90.00
_cell.angle_beta   90.00
_cell.angle_gamma   90.00
#
_symmetry.space_group_name_H-M   'P 1'
#
loop_
_entity.id
_entity.type
_entity.pdbx_description
1 polymer ?
#
loop_
_entity_poly.entity_id
_entity_poly.type
_entity_poly.pdbx_seq_one_letter_code
_entity_poly.pdbx_strand_id
1 'polypeptide(L)'
;MPDNERRGRVHSSTVTVSVLALAERTADHPAARRSDGDFVLEWYSGSGAGGQHRNRHMNSARLRHGPTGLVVTSQQRKRPNSEAEARAEMTSRLDALLAAEGAGAENKNRSAQIGCGARADKRRTYRFQEGMVTDHETGKSAPAKKVMKGMFDLLW
;
A
#
# COMPACT_ATOMS: atom_id res chain seq x y z
N MET A 1 12.66 -32.71 11.99
CA MET A 1 12.76 -32.92 10.52
C MET A 1 11.57 -32.22 9.89
N PRO A 2 11.66 -31.72 8.64
CA PRO A 2 10.49 -31.18 7.96
C PRO A 2 9.40 -32.25 7.85
N ASP A 3 8.15 -31.89 8.11
CA ASP A 3 7.04 -32.85 8.12
C ASP A 3 6.76 -33.45 6.73
N ASN A 4 7.20 -32.77 5.67
CA ASN A 4 7.07 -33.21 4.28
C ASN A 4 8.25 -34.06 3.77
N GLU A 5 9.28 -34.33 4.60
CA GLU A 5 10.47 -35.07 4.21
C GLU A 5 10.39 -36.55 4.63
N ARG A 6 10.33 -37.46 3.65
CA ARG A 6 10.17 -38.91 3.89
C ARG A 6 11.48 -39.66 4.12
N ARG A 7 12.63 -39.12 3.70
CA ARG A 7 13.93 -39.83 3.74
C ARG A 7 14.80 -39.46 4.93
N GLY A 8 14.27 -38.67 5.87
CA GLY A 8 15.01 -38.26 7.08
C GLY A 8 16.23 -37.39 6.77
N ARG A 9 16.23 -36.66 5.65
CA ARG A 9 17.33 -35.77 5.28
C ARG A 9 17.18 -34.40 5.94
N VAL A 10 18.27 -33.84 6.43
CA VAL A 10 18.28 -32.50 7.02
C VAL A 10 18.15 -31.46 5.93
N HIS A 11 17.17 -30.58 6.08
CA HIS A 11 16.96 -29.47 5.18
C HIS A 11 17.22 -28.14 5.88
N SER A 12 17.48 -27.14 5.06
CA SER A 12 17.75 -25.78 5.49
C SER A 12 16.79 -24.84 4.78
N SER A 13 15.85 -24.29 5.55
CA SER A 13 14.88 -23.30 5.06
C SER A 13 15.24 -21.91 5.59
N THR A 14 14.88 -20.86 4.83
CA THR A 14 15.05 -19.46 5.23
C THR A 14 13.68 -18.80 5.26
N VAL A 15 13.47 -17.92 6.25
CA VAL A 15 12.26 -17.11 6.37
C VAL A 15 12.68 -15.66 6.58
N THR A 16 11.92 -14.73 6.00
CA THR A 16 12.12 -13.30 6.16
C THR A 16 10.96 -12.71 6.97
N VAL A 17 11.26 -11.76 7.84
CA VAL A 17 10.29 -11.10 8.71
C VAL A 17 10.52 -9.60 8.60
N SER A 18 9.47 -8.84 8.29
CA SER A 18 9.49 -7.38 8.31
C SER A 18 8.43 -6.89 9.30
N VAL A 19 8.79 -5.89 10.10
CA VAL A 19 7.92 -5.25 11.07
C VAL A 19 7.69 -3.82 10.58
N LEU A 20 6.46 -3.55 10.16
CA LEU A 20 6.03 -2.24 9.71
C LEU A 20 5.14 -1.62 10.78
N ALA A 21 5.38 -0.35 11.10
CA ALA A 21 4.44 0.41 11.91
C ALA A 21 3.13 0.57 11.13
N LEU A 22 2.00 0.55 11.84
CA LEU A 22 0.73 0.92 11.25
C LEU A 22 0.84 2.40 10.84
N ALA A 23 0.78 2.68 9.54
CA ALA A 23 0.76 4.07 9.08
C ALA A 23 -0.55 4.70 9.58
N GLU A 24 -0.45 5.75 10.41
CA GLU A 24 -1.58 6.65 10.60
C GLU A 24 -1.86 7.30 9.24
N ARG A 25 -3.08 7.10 8.73
CA ARG A 25 -3.51 7.64 7.44
C ARG A 25 -3.27 9.16 7.50
N THR A 26 -2.27 9.63 6.77
CA THR A 26 -1.77 11.01 6.84
C THR A 26 -2.91 11.98 6.56
N ALA A 27 -3.47 12.56 7.63
CA ALA A 27 -4.49 13.59 7.55
C ALA A 27 -3.98 14.83 6.78
N ASP A 28 -2.65 14.98 6.72
CA ASP A 28 -1.97 16.10 6.06
C ASP A 28 -1.79 15.91 4.54
N HIS A 29 -2.13 14.74 3.98
CA HIS A 29 -1.94 14.54 2.54
C HIS A 29 -2.92 15.42 1.74
N PRO A 30 -2.49 16.14 0.68
CA PRO A 30 -3.35 17.05 -0.08
C PRO A 30 -4.60 16.35 -0.66
N ALA A 31 -4.53 15.06 -1.01
CA ALA A 31 -5.69 14.30 -1.48
C ALA A 31 -6.69 13.87 -0.38
N ALA A 32 -6.34 14.05 0.90
CA ALA A 32 -7.26 13.85 2.02
C ALA A 32 -8.20 15.05 2.21
N ARG A 33 -7.83 16.22 1.68
CA ARG A 33 -8.69 17.41 1.66
C ARG A 33 -9.86 17.18 0.71
N ARG A 34 -11.08 17.33 1.22
CA ARG A 34 -12.33 17.11 0.47
C ARG A 34 -13.40 18.16 0.80
N SER A 35 -12.99 19.33 1.28
CA SER A 35 -13.98 20.38 1.54
C SER A 35 -14.54 20.91 0.21
N ASP A 36 -15.78 21.36 0.20
CA ASP A 36 -16.42 21.86 -1.04
C ASP A 36 -15.63 23.02 -1.68
N GLY A 37 -14.90 23.81 -0.88
CA GLY A 37 -14.03 24.90 -1.36
C GLY A 37 -12.74 24.44 -2.03
N ASP A 38 -12.33 23.17 -1.89
CA ASP A 38 -11.15 22.62 -2.56
C ASP A 38 -11.45 22.22 -4.02
N PHE A 39 -12.72 22.22 -4.43
CA PHE A 39 -13.17 21.81 -5.76
C PHE A 39 -13.64 23.00 -6.59
N VAL A 40 -13.17 23.08 -7.84
CA VAL A 40 -13.64 24.06 -8.83
C VAL A 40 -14.39 23.31 -9.92
N LEU A 41 -15.67 23.63 -10.08
CA LEU A 41 -16.54 23.05 -11.10
C LEU A 41 -16.74 24.05 -12.25
N GLU A 42 -16.26 23.69 -13.44
CA GLU A 42 -16.42 24.45 -14.67
C GLU A 42 -17.39 23.74 -15.62
N TRP A 43 -18.36 24.48 -16.16
CA TRP A 43 -19.29 23.96 -17.16
C TRP A 43 -18.82 24.32 -18.56
N TYR A 44 -18.89 23.37 -19.49
CA TYR A 44 -18.51 23.58 -20.88
C TYR A 44 -19.42 22.82 -21.85
N SER A 45 -19.34 23.15 -23.14
CA SER A 45 -20.03 22.44 -24.21
C SER A 45 -19.25 21.17 -24.58
N GLY A 46 -19.92 20.02 -24.59
CA GLY A 46 -19.26 18.75 -24.88
C GLY A 46 -18.71 18.65 -26.31
N SER A 47 -17.58 17.98 -26.50
CA SER A 47 -16.86 17.86 -27.78
C SER A 47 -17.16 16.56 -28.53
N GLY A 48 -17.70 16.62 -29.75
CA GLY A 48 -17.88 15.45 -30.63
C GLY A 48 -19.18 15.46 -31.43
N ALA A 49 -19.46 14.38 -32.18
CA ALA A 49 -20.69 14.23 -32.96
C ALA A 49 -21.93 14.34 -32.05
N GLY A 50 -22.70 15.41 -32.18
CA GLY A 50 -23.91 15.64 -31.41
C GLY A 50 -24.84 16.61 -32.11
N GLY A 51 -26.14 16.50 -31.80
CA GLY A 51 -27.18 17.37 -32.37
C GLY A 51 -27.24 18.76 -31.73
N GLN A 52 -28.22 19.56 -32.16
CA GLN A 52 -28.43 20.94 -31.69
C GLN A 52 -28.44 21.08 -30.16
N HIS A 53 -29.01 20.10 -29.45
CA HIS A 53 -29.06 20.08 -27.99
C HIS A 53 -27.67 20.07 -27.33
N ARG A 54 -26.68 19.36 -27.91
CA ARG A 54 -25.32 19.30 -27.37
C ARG A 54 -24.57 20.62 -27.55
N ASN A 55 -24.77 21.28 -28.70
CA ASN A 55 -24.09 22.53 -29.02
C ASN A 55 -24.67 23.73 -28.26
N ARG A 56 -25.98 23.69 -27.95
CA ARG A 56 -26.68 24.77 -27.25
C ARG A 56 -26.57 24.68 -25.73
N HIS A 57 -26.48 23.47 -25.16
CA HIS A 57 -26.51 23.27 -23.72
C HIS A 57 -25.12 22.92 -23.16
N MET A 58 -24.62 23.74 -22.24
CA MET A 58 -23.39 23.48 -21.48
C MET A 58 -23.68 22.46 -20.38
N ASN A 59 -23.74 21.18 -20.75
CA ASN A 59 -24.04 20.07 -19.84
C ASN A 59 -22.81 19.29 -19.37
N SER A 60 -21.63 19.55 -19.95
CA SER A 60 -20.38 18.88 -19.57
C SER A 60 -19.73 19.57 -18.38
N ALA A 61 -19.23 18.76 -17.44
CA ALA A 61 -18.62 19.21 -16.21
C ALA A 61 -17.12 18.92 -16.23
N ARG A 62 -16.31 19.90 -15.83
CA ARG A 62 -14.90 19.74 -15.50
C ARG A 62 -14.73 20.05 -14.02
N LEU A 63 -14.29 19.07 -13.25
CA LEU A 63 -14.03 19.19 -11.84
C LEU A 63 -12.52 19.20 -11.59
N ARG A 64 -12.02 20.26 -10.98
CA ARG A 64 -10.62 20.41 -10.59
C ARG A 64 -10.50 20.35 -9.07
N HIS A 65 -9.54 19.58 -8.56
CA HIS A 65 -9.17 19.60 -7.15
C HIS A 65 -7.95 20.52 -6.99
N GLY A 66 -8.11 21.63 -6.28
CA GLY A 66 -7.06 22.63 -6.08
C GLY A 66 -5.80 22.05 -5.44
N PRO A 67 -5.90 21.34 -4.30
CA PRO A 67 -4.74 20.81 -3.56
C PRO A 67 -3.89 19.80 -4.34
N THR A 68 -4.50 18.91 -5.13
CA THR A 68 -3.74 17.89 -5.89
C THR A 68 -3.52 18.26 -7.35
N GLY A 69 -4.19 19.29 -7.86
CA GLY A 69 -4.17 19.66 -9.27
C GLY A 69 -4.89 18.68 -10.20
N LEU A 70 -5.54 17.64 -9.67
CA LEU A 70 -6.28 16.67 -10.47
C LEU A 70 -7.44 17.33 -11.21
N VAL A 71 -7.63 16.93 -12.45
CA VAL A 71 -8.77 17.36 -13.28
C VAL A 71 -9.50 16.13 -13.79
N VAL A 72 -10.81 16.14 -13.60
CA VAL A 72 -11.75 15.11 -14.07
C VAL A 72 -12.79 15.79 -14.94
N THR A 73 -13.22 15.11 -16.01
CA THR A 73 -14.23 15.64 -16.93
C THR A 73 -15.30 14.59 -17.18
N SER A 74 -16.57 14.98 -17.11
CA SER A 74 -17.72 14.12 -17.42
C SER A 74 -18.66 14.81 -18.41
N GLN A 75 -19.29 14.02 -19.29
CA GLN A 75 -20.10 14.50 -20.40
C GLN A 75 -21.45 13.78 -20.50
N GLN A 76 -22.40 14.12 -19.63
CA GLN A 76 -23.73 13.50 -19.63
C GLN A 76 -24.82 14.40 -20.25
N ARG A 77 -25.98 13.80 -20.54
CA ARG A 77 -27.14 14.50 -21.13
C ARG A 77 -27.71 15.62 -20.26
N LYS A 78 -27.60 15.48 -18.93
CA LYS A 78 -28.11 16.43 -17.93
C LYS A 78 -26.98 16.84 -16.98
N ARG A 79 -26.95 18.13 -16.60
CA ARG A 79 -25.93 18.68 -15.68
C ARG A 79 -25.75 17.90 -14.37
N PRO A 80 -26.81 17.55 -13.60
CA PRO A 80 -26.64 16.87 -12.33
C PRO A 80 -25.94 15.51 -12.46
N ASN A 81 -26.15 14.82 -13.58
CA ASN A 81 -25.53 13.53 -13.85
C ASN A 81 -24.04 13.69 -14.15
N SER A 82 -23.66 14.73 -14.92
CA SER A 82 -22.25 15.03 -15.21
C SER A 82 -21.49 15.41 -13.95
N GLU A 83 -22.13 16.18 -13.06
CA GLU A 83 -21.53 16.55 -11.77
C GLU A 83 -21.36 15.33 -10.85
N ALA A 84 -22.39 14.49 -10.72
CA ALA A 84 -22.33 13.29 -9.88
C ALA A 84 -21.24 12.32 -10.34
N GLU A 85 -21.12 12.10 -11.65
CA GLU A 85 -20.06 11.23 -12.21
C GLU A 85 -18.67 11.84 -12.03
N ALA A 86 -18.50 13.15 -12.30
CA ALA A 86 -17.22 13.81 -12.09
C ALA A 86 -16.77 13.77 -10.61
N ARG A 87 -17.69 13.94 -9.66
CA ARG A 87 -17.41 13.82 -8.22
C ARG A 87 -17.05 12.39 -7.82
N ALA A 88 -17.77 11.39 -8.34
CA ALA A 88 -17.48 9.98 -8.07
C ALA A 88 -16.11 9.56 -8.59
N GLU A 89 -15.79 9.93 -9.83
CA GLU A 89 -14.49 9.65 -10.43
C GLU A 89 -13.36 10.40 -9.72
N MET A 90 -13.56 11.69 -9.38
CA MET A 90 -12.60 12.45 -8.60
C MET A 90 -12.30 11.78 -7.25
N THR A 91 -13.33 11.33 -6.55
CA THR A 91 -13.17 10.62 -5.26
C THR A 91 -12.34 9.35 -5.44
N SER A 92 -12.66 8.54 -6.46
CA SER A 92 -11.91 7.32 -6.77
C SER A 92 -10.44 7.60 -7.09
N ARG A 93 -10.15 8.65 -7.88
CA ARG A 93 -8.76 9.05 -8.19
C ARG A 93 -8.00 9.56 -6.97
N LEU A 94 -8.65 10.32 -6.09
CA LEU A 94 -8.05 10.79 -4.83
C LEU A 94 -7.76 9.63 -3.86
N ASP A 95 -8.68 8.66 -3.76
CA ASP A 95 -8.47 7.44 -2.98
C ASP A 95 -7.31 6.61 -3.54
N ALA A 96 -7.22 6.48 -4.86
CA ALA A 96 -6.12 5.77 -5.51
C ALA A 96 -4.75 6.44 -5.26
N LEU A 97 -4.68 7.77 -5.28
CA LEU A 97 -3.46 8.51 -4.93
C LEU A 97 -3.04 8.25 -3.48
N LEU A 98 -3.98 8.35 -2.54
CA LEU A 98 -3.71 8.08 -1.12
C LEU A 98 -3.20 6.65 -0.90
N ALA A 99 -3.81 5.67 -1.57
CA ALA A 99 -3.40 4.28 -1.46
C ALA A 99 -2.02 4.02 -2.10
N ALA A 100 -1.73 4.62 -3.25
CA ALA A 100 -0.47 4.42 -3.97
C ALA A 100 0.74 4.95 -3.18
N GLU A 101 0.61 6.10 -2.53
CA GLU A 101 1.70 6.68 -1.76
C GLU A 101 2.01 5.89 -0.50
N GLY A 102 0.97 5.48 0.24
CA GLY A 102 1.11 4.58 1.39
C GLY A 102 1.79 3.26 1.00
N ALA A 103 1.29 2.61 -0.06
CA ALA A 103 1.85 1.35 -0.54
C ALA A 103 3.31 1.50 -1.03
N GLY A 104 3.65 2.60 -1.68
CA GLY A 104 5.00 2.87 -2.16
C GLY A 104 6.00 3.03 -1.03
N ALA A 105 5.68 3.82 -0.01
CA ALA A 105 6.53 4.03 1.16
C ALA A 105 6.67 2.74 1.98
N GLU A 106 5.56 2.04 2.22
CA GLU A 106 5.57 0.76 2.94
C GLU A 106 6.39 -0.30 2.21
N ASN A 107 6.24 -0.40 0.88
CA ASN A 107 6.98 -1.39 0.10
C ASN A 107 8.48 -1.11 0.08
N LYS A 108 8.89 0.17 0.03
CA LYS A 108 10.29 0.57 0.17
C LYS A 108 10.84 0.19 1.55
N ASN A 109 10.13 0.51 2.61
CA ASN A 109 10.53 0.17 3.98
C ASN A 109 10.61 -1.34 4.19
N ARG A 110 9.62 -2.10 3.68
CA ARG A 110 9.59 -3.56 3.72
C ARG A 110 10.78 -4.15 2.98
N SER A 111 11.02 -3.70 1.75
CA SER A 111 12.12 -4.19 0.91
C SER A 111 13.48 -3.91 1.54
N ALA A 112 13.64 -2.75 2.19
CA ALA A 112 14.86 -2.41 2.93
C ALA A 112 15.10 -3.33 4.14
N GLN A 113 14.05 -3.79 4.83
CA GLN A 113 14.18 -4.69 5.99
C GLN A 113 14.44 -6.15 5.60
N ILE A 114 13.84 -6.63 4.51
CA ILE A 114 13.90 -8.06 4.10
C ILE A 114 15.26 -8.44 3.50
N GLY A 115 15.97 -7.48 2.89
CA GLY A 115 17.24 -7.75 2.21
C GLY A 115 17.06 -8.70 1.02
N CYS A 116 18.00 -9.62 0.83
CA CYS A 116 17.98 -10.55 -0.31
C CYS A 116 17.23 -11.87 -0.04
N GLY A 117 16.86 -12.14 1.21
CA GLY A 117 16.21 -13.39 1.62
C GLY A 117 17.08 -14.64 1.48
N ALA A 118 18.38 -14.49 1.18
CA ALA A 118 19.31 -15.60 1.07
C ALA A 118 19.77 -16.10 2.45
N ARG A 119 20.19 -17.37 2.52
CA ARG A 119 20.75 -17.98 3.74
C ARG A 119 21.98 -17.23 4.30
N ALA A 120 22.70 -16.50 3.45
CA ALA A 120 23.83 -15.67 3.87
C ALA A 120 23.37 -14.50 4.76
N ASP A 121 22.21 -13.93 4.45
CA ASP A 121 21.64 -12.70 5.02
C ASP A 121 20.72 -12.97 6.22
N LYS A 122 21.09 -13.97 7.04
CA LYS A 122 20.29 -14.42 8.18
C LYS A 122 20.68 -13.68 9.46
N ARG A 123 19.69 -13.19 10.21
CA ARG A 123 19.89 -12.67 11.57
C ARG A 123 19.98 -13.79 12.60
N ARG A 124 19.19 -14.85 12.46
CA ARG A 124 19.12 -15.97 13.41
C ARG A 124 19.19 -17.32 12.70
N THR A 125 19.87 -18.28 13.31
CA THR A 125 19.83 -19.70 12.88
C THR A 125 19.13 -20.54 13.94
N TYR A 126 18.07 -21.24 13.55
CA TYR A 126 17.37 -22.22 14.38
C TYR A 126 17.85 -23.62 14.04
N ARG A 127 18.69 -24.21 14.89
CA ARG A 127 19.21 -25.58 14.74
C ARG A 127 18.40 -26.55 15.59
N PHE A 128 17.24 -26.96 15.06
CA PHE A 128 16.31 -27.82 15.80
C PHE A 128 16.87 -29.20 16.16
N GLN A 129 17.84 -29.74 15.42
CA GLN A 129 18.49 -31.02 15.75
C GLN A 129 19.38 -30.92 17.00
N GLU A 130 20.06 -29.78 17.15
CA GLU A 130 20.89 -29.48 18.32
C GLU A 130 20.08 -28.81 19.44
N GLY A 131 18.82 -28.43 19.18
CA GLY A 131 17.95 -27.76 20.13
C GLY A 131 18.38 -26.33 20.47
N MET A 132 19.12 -25.64 19.59
CA MET A 132 19.70 -24.32 19.85
C MET A 132 19.31 -23.28 18.80
N VAL A 133 19.23 -22.02 19.23
CA VAL A 133 19.06 -20.84 18.39
C VAL A 133 20.24 -19.91 18.62
N THR A 134 20.84 -19.43 17.54
CA THR A 134 21.94 -18.47 17.58
C THR A 134 21.51 -17.19 16.90
N ASP A 135 21.68 -16.06 17.57
CA ASP A 135 21.56 -14.73 16.99
C ASP A 135 22.94 -14.25 16.53
N HIS A 136 23.09 -13.94 15.24
CA HIS A 136 24.38 -13.58 14.64
C HIS A 136 24.77 -12.13 14.89
N GLU A 137 23.82 -11.28 15.29
CA GLU A 137 24.10 -9.88 15.59
C GLU A 137 24.67 -9.72 17.00
N THR A 138 24.10 -10.42 17.98
CA THR A 138 24.55 -10.38 19.38
C THR A 138 25.57 -11.47 19.72
N GLY A 139 25.70 -12.49 18.87
CA GLY A 139 26.53 -13.68 19.11
C GLY A 139 25.99 -14.63 20.17
N LYS A 140 24.84 -14.32 20.79
CA LYS A 140 24.25 -15.13 21.86
C LYS A 140 23.56 -16.38 21.30
N SER A 141 23.61 -17.45 22.08
CA SER A 141 22.90 -18.70 21.77
C SER A 141 22.05 -19.16 22.94
N ALA A 142 20.83 -19.63 22.65
CA ALA A 142 19.85 -20.05 23.65
C ALA A 142 19.12 -21.34 23.22
N PRO A 143 18.56 -22.12 24.18
CA PRO A 143 17.78 -23.31 23.86
C PRO A 143 16.53 -22.99 23.02
N ALA A 144 16.38 -23.65 21.88
CA ALA A 144 15.29 -23.43 20.93
C ALA A 144 13.90 -23.60 21.59
N LYS A 145 13.75 -24.58 22.48
CA LYS A 145 12.48 -24.81 23.20
C LYS A 145 12.03 -23.61 24.03
N LYS A 146 12.96 -22.83 24.59
CA LYS A 146 12.64 -21.63 25.39
C LYS A 146 12.31 -20.44 24.48
N VAL A 147 13.12 -20.22 23.45
CA VAL A 147 12.90 -19.16 22.46
C VAL A 147 11.55 -19.33 21.77
N MET A 148 11.18 -20.55 21.38
CA MET A 148 9.88 -20.85 20.75
C MET A 148 8.68 -20.65 21.70
N LYS A 149 8.91 -20.53 23.02
CA LYS A 149 7.88 -20.17 24.00
C LYS A 149 7.80 -18.66 24.26
N GLY A 150 8.57 -17.85 23.52
CA GLY A 150 8.57 -16.39 23.64
C GLY A 150 9.70 -15.80 24.48
N MET A 151 10.61 -16.62 25.03
CA MET A 151 11.77 -16.15 25.80
C MET A 151 12.90 -15.66 24.88
N PHE A 152 12.61 -14.61 24.11
CA PHE A 152 13.59 -14.01 23.18
C PHE A 152 14.61 -13.11 23.88
N ASP A 153 14.33 -12.71 25.13
CA ASP A 153 15.25 -12.03 26.05
C ASP A 153 16.60 -12.75 26.19
N LEU A 154 16.62 -14.07 26.02
CA LEU A 154 17.85 -14.87 26.05
C LEU A 154 18.80 -14.59 24.86
N LEU A 155 18.36 -13.87 23.83
CA LEU A 155 19.10 -13.60 22.60
C LEU A 155 19.64 -12.16 22.50
N TRP A 156 19.31 -11.26 23.42
CA TRP A 156 19.77 -9.87 23.42
C TRP A 156 20.26 -9.38 24.78
#